data_AF-A0A8J5B634-F1
#
_entry.id   AF-A0A8J5B634-F1
#
_cell.length_a   1.000
_cell.length_b   1.000
_cell.length_c   1.000
_cell.angle_alpha   90.00
_cell.angle_beta   90.00
_cell.angle_gamma   90.00
#
_symmetry.space_group_name_H-M   'P 1'
#
loop_
_entity.id
_entity.type
_entity.pdbx_description
1 polymer ?
#
loop_
_entity_poly.entity_id
_entity_poly.type
_entity_poly.pdbx_seq_one_letter_code
_entity_poly.pdbx_strand_id
1 'polypeptide(L)'
;MMYLTYYFIEITILLAILCTIFIISAKNPMVSILYMIALFVIAAMYLYLIGLGIFSLLYIMIYIGAIAVLFLFIITLLDINSTELSVKSNIRDLPLVLISLIVLTISGLMIYSNDSVLINKLLEAFSNDYNTIITQDWFNIENTTLLTTIGNVLLTNNAFILLVLAIVLLLGIIGPISITMKHKE
;
A
#
# COMPACT_ATOMS: atom_id res chain seq x y z
N MET A 1 28.93 -6.71 -12.03
CA MET A 1 28.36 -5.58 -11.26
C MET A 1 26.97 -5.16 -11.79
N MET A 2 26.77 -5.04 -13.11
CA MET A 2 25.53 -4.53 -13.73
C MET A 2 24.23 -5.30 -13.38
N TYR A 3 24.27 -6.62 -13.21
CA TYR A 3 23.08 -7.41 -12.87
C TYR A 3 22.79 -7.53 -11.35
N LEU A 4 23.64 -6.98 -10.49
CA LEU A 4 23.48 -7.13 -9.04
C LEU A 4 22.19 -6.47 -8.53
N THR A 5 21.79 -5.36 -9.15
CA THR A 5 20.59 -4.59 -8.80
C THR A 5 19.32 -5.09 -9.48
N TYR A 6 19.40 -6.07 -10.39
CA TYR A 6 18.26 -6.56 -11.16
C TYR A 6 17.16 -7.15 -10.26
N TYR A 7 17.55 -7.94 -9.27
CA TYR A 7 16.63 -8.65 -8.37
C TYR A 7 16.04 -7.77 -7.25
N PHE A 8 16.30 -6.46 -7.22
CA PHE A 8 15.86 -5.60 -6.12
C PHE A 8 14.33 -5.55 -5.99
N ILE A 9 13.60 -5.56 -7.11
CA ILE A 9 12.13 -5.60 -7.09
C ILE A 9 11.63 -6.91 -6.46
N GLU A 10 12.18 -8.05 -6.87
CA GLU A 10 11.81 -9.36 -6.29
C GLU A 10 12.10 -9.44 -4.79
N ILE A 11 13.23 -8.87 -4.35
CA ILE A 11 13.59 -8.78 -2.93
C ILE A 11 12.55 -7.95 -2.17
N THR A 12 12.09 -6.83 -2.71
CA THR A 12 11.03 -6.03 -2.06
C THR A 12 9.71 -6.79 -1.94
N ILE A 13 9.33 -7.58 -2.95
CA ILE A 13 8.12 -8.41 -2.93
C ILE A 13 8.24 -9.50 -1.86
N LEU A 14 9.36 -10.21 -1.82
CA LEU A 14 9.63 -11.24 -0.81
C LEU A 14 9.57 -10.65 0.60
N LEU A 15 10.21 -9.50 0.82
CA LEU A 15 10.24 -8.84 2.13
C LEU A 15 8.85 -8.32 2.52
N ALA A 16 8.05 -7.84 1.57
CA ALA A 16 6.67 -7.43 1.83
C ALA A 16 5.79 -8.60 2.30
N ILE A 17 5.92 -9.77 1.65
CA ILE A 17 5.22 -11.00 2.07
C ILE A 17 5.67 -11.43 3.47
N LEU A 18 6.98 -11.37 3.75
CA LEU A 18 7.52 -11.71 5.07
C LEU A 18 6.96 -10.76 6.15
N CYS A 19 6.93 -9.46 5.86
CA CYS A 19 6.36 -8.46 6.76
C CYS A 19 4.87 -8.71 7.02
N THR A 20 4.06 -9.02 6.01
CA THR A 20 2.63 -9.27 6.22
C THR A 20 2.39 -10.53 7.07
N ILE A 21 3.19 -11.57 6.89
CA ILE A 21 3.16 -12.75 7.76
C ILE A 21 3.50 -12.36 9.21
N PHE A 22 4.51 -11.52 9.42
CA PHE A 22 4.87 -11.05 10.77
C PHE A 22 3.86 -10.10 11.41
N ILE A 23 3.18 -9.25 10.62
CA ILE A 23 2.07 -8.41 11.09
C ILE A 23 0.97 -9.29 11.67
N ILE A 24 0.58 -10.34 10.96
CA ILE A 24 -0.46 -11.28 11.38
C ILE A 24 0.04 -12.13 12.57
N SER A 25 1.31 -12.52 12.56
CA SER A 25 1.89 -13.44 13.54
C SER A 25 2.28 -12.81 14.89
N ALA A 26 2.38 -11.48 14.95
CA ALA A 26 2.87 -10.77 16.13
C ALA A 26 1.92 -10.92 17.33
N LYS A 27 2.47 -11.31 18.48
CA LYS A 27 1.71 -11.43 19.75
C LYS A 27 1.28 -10.08 20.31
N ASN A 28 2.17 -9.08 20.25
CA ASN A 28 1.90 -7.74 20.75
C ASN A 28 1.48 -6.83 19.58
N PRO A 29 0.33 -6.13 19.66
CA PRO A 29 -0.13 -5.22 18.61
C PRO A 29 0.87 -4.09 18.30
N MET A 30 1.69 -3.67 19.26
CA MET A 30 2.77 -2.70 19.02
C MET A 30 3.79 -3.22 18.00
N VAL A 31 4.15 -4.50 18.10
CA VAL A 31 5.10 -5.14 17.18
C VAL A 31 4.47 -5.31 15.80
N SER A 32 3.17 -5.59 15.73
CA SER A 32 2.42 -5.62 14.46
C SER A 32 2.48 -4.27 13.73
N ILE A 33 2.30 -3.16 14.46
CA ILE A 33 2.43 -1.80 13.90
C ILE A 33 3.86 -1.52 13.43
N LEU A 34 4.89 -1.99 14.17
CA LEU A 34 6.28 -1.83 13.73
C LEU A 34 6.55 -2.55 12.39
N TYR A 35 6.00 -3.76 12.21
CA TYR A 35 6.10 -4.47 10.93
C TYR A 35 5.26 -3.81 9.83
N MET A 36 4.14 -3.15 10.16
CA MET A 36 3.39 -2.33 9.22
C MET A 36 4.20 -1.10 8.75
N ILE A 37 4.93 -0.45 9.67
CA ILE A 37 5.87 0.63 9.32
C ILE A 37 6.95 0.10 8.37
N ALA A 38 7.53 -1.06 8.66
CA ALA A 38 8.50 -1.71 7.78
C ALA A 38 7.91 -2.00 6.38
N LEU A 39 6.66 -2.47 6.31
CA LEU A 39 5.95 -2.68 5.05
C LEU A 39 5.80 -1.38 4.24
N PHE A 40 5.47 -0.26 4.89
CA PHE A 40 5.42 1.05 4.22
C PHE A 40 6.78 1.52 3.71
N VAL A 41 7.87 1.24 4.45
CA VAL A 41 9.23 1.51 3.97
C VAL A 41 9.56 0.68 2.74
N ILE A 42 9.19 -0.61 2.72
CA ILE A 42 9.41 -1.50 1.57
C ILE A 42 8.60 -1.03 0.36
N ALA A 43 7.35 -0.61 0.56
CA ALA A 43 6.53 -0.01 -0.49
C ALA A 43 7.15 1.29 -1.03
N ALA A 44 7.70 2.13 -0.15
CA ALA A 44 8.42 3.34 -0.54
C ALA A 44 9.69 3.03 -1.34
N MET A 45 10.44 1.98 -0.97
CA MET A 45 11.58 1.49 -1.75
C MET A 45 11.14 0.98 -3.13
N TYR A 46 10.07 0.20 -3.21
CA TYR A 46 9.49 -0.27 -4.47
C TYR A 46 9.10 0.89 -5.39
N LEU A 47 8.39 1.90 -4.86
CA LEU A 47 8.01 3.11 -5.59
C LEU A 47 9.23 3.87 -6.13
N TYR A 48 10.31 3.95 -5.34
CA TYR A 48 11.55 4.57 -5.80
C TYR A 48 12.19 3.78 -6.94
N LEU A 49 12.23 2.45 -6.88
CA LEU A 49 12.81 1.59 -7.91
C LEU A 49 12.11 1.72 -9.27
N ILE A 50 10.79 1.91 -9.29
CA ILE A 50 10.01 2.13 -10.52
C ILE A 50 10.02 3.58 -11.02
N GLY A 51 10.76 4.48 -10.36
CA GLY A 51 10.89 5.89 -10.76
C GLY A 51 9.88 6.86 -10.14
N LEU A 52 9.05 6.42 -9.19
CA LEU A 52 8.04 7.23 -8.48
C LEU A 52 8.57 7.77 -7.13
N GLY A 53 9.76 8.38 -7.14
CA GLY A 53 10.44 8.83 -5.92
C GLY A 53 9.67 9.86 -5.08
N ILE A 54 8.85 10.72 -5.69
CA ILE A 54 8.01 11.66 -4.94
C ILE A 54 6.95 10.96 -4.10
N PHE A 55 6.34 9.88 -4.62
CA PHE A 55 5.37 9.08 -3.86
C PHE A 55 6.04 8.32 -2.71
N SER A 56 7.27 7.86 -2.91
CA SER A 56 8.08 7.26 -1.83
C SER A 56 8.20 8.19 -0.63
N LEU A 57 8.57 9.46 -0.86
CA LEU A 57 8.68 10.48 0.19
C LEU A 57 7.33 10.83 0.82
N LEU A 58 6.26 10.96 0.01
CA LEU A 58 4.91 11.20 0.51
C LEU A 58 4.43 10.05 1.40
N TYR A 59 4.74 8.80 1.04
CA TYR A 59 4.40 7.63 1.84
C TYR A 59 5.07 7.68 3.21
N ILE A 60 6.36 7.99 3.25
CA ILE A 60 7.10 8.12 4.51
C ILE A 60 6.53 9.26 5.36
N MET A 61 6.29 10.43 4.77
CA MET A 61 5.80 11.60 5.52
C MET A 61 4.39 11.38 6.09
N ILE A 62 3.47 10.85 5.29
CA ILE A 62 2.05 10.77 5.67
C ILE A 62 1.75 9.47 6.41
N TYR A 63 2.10 8.31 5.83
CA TYR A 63 1.73 7.03 6.42
C TYR A 63 2.60 6.69 7.64
N ILE A 64 3.91 6.81 7.53
CA ILE A 64 4.80 6.54 8.67
C ILE A 64 4.76 7.72 9.66
N GLY A 65 4.87 8.95 9.17
CA GLY A 65 4.99 10.14 10.01
C GLY A 65 3.72 10.52 10.79
N ALA A 66 2.53 10.34 10.23
CA ALA A 66 1.28 10.68 10.91
C ALA A 66 0.47 9.45 11.31
N ILE A 67 0.11 8.60 10.34
CA ILE A 67 -0.86 7.52 10.56
C ILE A 67 -0.31 6.47 11.52
N ALA A 68 0.90 5.96 11.29
CA ALA A 68 1.50 4.95 12.16
C ALA A 68 1.83 5.48 13.56
N VAL A 69 2.26 6.74 13.68
CA VAL A 69 2.49 7.41 14.98
C VAL A 69 1.18 7.51 15.76
N LEU A 70 0.07 7.86 15.10
CA LEU A 70 -1.25 7.90 15.72
C LEU A 70 -1.67 6.50 16.20
N PHE A 71 -1.44 5.45 15.42
CA PHE A 71 -1.69 4.07 15.87
C PHE A 71 -0.86 3.73 17.11
N LEU A 72 0.44 4.03 17.13
CA LEU A 72 1.31 3.83 18.29
C LEU A 72 0.83 4.61 19.53
N PHE A 73 0.27 5.80 19.34
CA PHE A 73 -0.30 6.59 20.42
C PHE A 73 -1.58 5.95 20.99
N ILE A 74 -2.48 5.49 20.13
CA ILE A 74 -3.75 4.87 20.56
C ILE A 74 -3.49 3.59 21.35
N ILE A 75 -2.60 2.72 20.88
CA ILE A 75 -2.34 1.43 21.55
C ILE A 75 -1.63 1.57 22.90
N THR A 76 -0.95 2.70 23.14
CA THR A 76 -0.30 2.95 24.44
C THR A 76 -1.26 3.57 25.46
N LEU A 77 -2.34 4.22 24.99
CA LEU A 77 -3.38 4.78 25.85
C LEU A 77 -4.50 3.78 26.19
N LEU A 78 -4.79 2.84 25.29
CA LEU A 78 -5.87 1.86 25.46
C LEU A 78 -5.29 0.51 25.87
N ASP A 79 -5.94 -0.13 26.85
CA ASP A 79 -5.64 -1.50 27.22
C ASP A 79 -6.30 -2.46 26.22
N ILE A 80 -5.50 -3.02 25.30
CA ILE A 80 -5.95 -3.92 24.24
C ILE A 80 -5.59 -5.35 24.63
N ASN A 81 -6.58 -6.13 25.04
CA ASN A 81 -6.39 -7.55 25.32
C ASN A 81 -6.15 -8.33 24.02
N SER A 82 -4.92 -8.80 23.81
CA SER A 82 -4.56 -9.65 22.67
C SER A 82 -4.64 -11.13 23.04
N THR A 83 -5.42 -11.90 22.28
CA THR A 83 -5.35 -13.37 22.34
C THR A 83 -4.21 -13.87 21.46
N GLU A 84 -3.31 -14.70 22.00
CA GLU A 84 -2.22 -15.27 21.20
C GLU A 84 -2.76 -16.16 20.08
N LEU A 85 -2.08 -16.16 18.93
CA LEU A 85 -2.35 -17.11 17.85
C LEU A 85 -2.18 -18.53 18.36
N SER A 86 -3.28 -19.26 18.41
CA SER A 86 -3.30 -20.64 18.89
C SER A 86 -3.59 -21.60 17.74
N VAL A 87 -2.83 -22.69 17.67
CA VAL A 87 -3.04 -23.75 16.65
C VAL A 87 -4.47 -24.30 16.74
N LYS A 88 -5.04 -24.37 17.95
CA LYS A 88 -6.38 -24.92 18.19
C LYS A 88 -7.52 -24.04 17.65
N SER A 89 -7.37 -22.71 17.65
CA SER A 89 -8.37 -21.80 17.07
C SER A 89 -8.19 -21.60 15.58
N ASN A 90 -6.94 -21.46 15.11
CA ASN A 90 -6.66 -20.97 13.75
C ASN A 90 -6.52 -22.10 12.71
N ILE A 91 -6.25 -23.35 13.10
CA ILE A 91 -6.10 -24.46 12.13
C ILE A 91 -7.40 -24.75 11.36
N ARG A 92 -8.55 -24.43 11.95
CA ARG A 92 -9.85 -24.57 11.30
C ARG A 92 -9.99 -23.70 10.06
N ASP A 93 -9.31 -22.55 10.05
CA ASP A 93 -9.40 -21.57 8.97
C ASP A 93 -8.42 -21.91 7.85
N LEU A 94 -7.43 -22.78 8.08
CA LEU A 94 -6.41 -23.17 7.10
C LEU A 94 -6.97 -23.62 5.73
N PRO A 95 -7.97 -24.53 5.63
CA PRO A 95 -8.51 -24.92 4.33
C PRO A 95 -9.17 -23.74 3.59
N LEU A 96 -9.87 -22.86 4.31
CA LEU A 96 -10.51 -21.70 3.70
C LEU A 96 -9.49 -20.63 3.31
N VAL A 97 -8.46 -20.42 4.12
CA VAL A 97 -7.32 -19.53 3.80
C VAL A 97 -6.62 -20.01 2.54
N LEU A 98 -6.36 -21.31 2.39
CA LEU A 98 -5.69 -21.84 1.20
C LEU A 98 -6.55 -21.68 -0.06
N ILE A 99 -7.84 -22.02 0.02
CA ILE A 99 -8.78 -21.86 -1.10
C ILE A 99 -8.90 -20.38 -1.48
N SER A 100 -9.10 -19.49 -0.52
CA SER A 100 -9.24 -18.06 -0.77
C SER A 100 -7.95 -17.45 -1.32
N LEU A 101 -6.77 -17.86 -0.82
CA LEU A 101 -5.48 -17.42 -1.35
C LEU A 101 -5.32 -17.81 -2.81
N ILE A 102 -5.61 -19.06 -3.19
CA ILE A 102 -5.49 -19.53 -4.58
C ILE A 102 -6.49 -18.80 -5.48
N VAL A 103 -7.76 -18.74 -5.08
CA VAL A 103 -8.81 -18.13 -5.90
C VAL A 103 -8.57 -16.63 -6.08
N LEU A 104 -8.21 -15.91 -5.03
CA LEU A 104 -8.02 -14.46 -5.07
C LEU A 104 -6.75 -14.06 -5.82
N THR A 105 -5.66 -14.82 -5.67
CA THR A 105 -4.43 -14.57 -6.45
C THR A 105 -4.62 -14.84 -7.94
N ILE A 106 -5.23 -15.99 -8.30
CA ILE A 106 -5.51 -16.32 -9.70
C ILE A 106 -6.46 -15.28 -10.30
N SER A 107 -7.61 -15.03 -9.68
CA SER A 107 -8.59 -14.06 -10.21
C SER A 107 -8.02 -12.64 -10.29
N GLY A 108 -7.21 -12.23 -9.31
CA GLY A 108 -6.53 -10.94 -9.29
C GLY A 108 -5.51 -10.77 -10.41
N LEU A 109 -4.80 -11.82 -10.83
CA LEU A 109 -3.91 -11.76 -11.99
C LEU A 109 -4.69 -11.73 -13.31
N MET A 110 -5.77 -12.51 -13.38
CA MET A 110 -6.59 -12.69 -14.58
C MET A 110 -7.37 -11.44 -15.01
N ILE A 111 -7.60 -10.50 -14.09
CA ILE A 111 -8.43 -9.31 -14.37
C ILE A 111 -7.75 -8.31 -15.31
N TYR A 112 -6.42 -8.35 -15.41
CA TYR A 112 -5.64 -7.38 -16.17
C TYR A 112 -5.57 -7.70 -17.67
N SER A 113 -5.82 -8.94 -18.06
CA SER A 113 -5.78 -9.40 -19.45
C SER A 113 -7.18 -9.47 -20.07
N ASN A 114 -7.27 -9.03 -21.33
CA ASN A 114 -8.52 -8.98 -22.09
C ASN A 114 -8.77 -10.23 -22.96
N ASP A 115 -7.90 -11.24 -22.90
CA ASP A 115 -8.06 -12.44 -23.73
C ASP A 115 -9.37 -13.20 -23.42
N SER A 116 -9.96 -13.82 -24.43
CA SER A 116 -11.22 -14.56 -24.31
C SER A 116 -11.09 -15.88 -23.53
N VAL A 117 -9.91 -16.50 -23.56
CA VAL A 117 -9.65 -17.80 -22.92
C VAL A 117 -9.13 -17.60 -21.51
N LEU A 118 -9.81 -18.18 -20.50
CA LEU A 118 -9.42 -18.03 -19.09
C LEU A 118 -7.98 -18.46 -18.83
N ILE A 119 -7.51 -19.59 -19.35
CA ILE A 119 -6.16 -20.07 -19.05
C ILE A 119 -5.09 -19.13 -19.61
N ASN A 120 -5.31 -18.57 -20.79
CA ASN A 120 -4.38 -17.64 -21.42
C ASN A 120 -4.24 -16.33 -20.64
N LYS A 121 -5.34 -15.83 -20.07
CA LYS A 121 -5.31 -14.65 -19.20
C LYS A 121 -4.30 -14.77 -18.06
N LEU A 122 -4.16 -15.97 -17.50
CA LEU A 122 -3.20 -16.25 -16.43
C LEU A 122 -1.79 -16.29 -16.98
N LEU A 123 -1.59 -17.01 -18.10
CA LEU A 123 -0.29 -17.14 -18.77
C LEU A 123 0.29 -15.78 -19.16
N GLU A 124 -0.54 -14.87 -19.70
CA GLU A 124 -0.12 -13.51 -20.04
C GLU A 124 0.36 -12.70 -18.83
N ALA A 125 -0.27 -12.88 -17.66
CA ALA A 125 0.15 -12.20 -16.44
C ALA A 125 1.52 -12.68 -15.92
N PHE A 126 1.90 -13.93 -16.23
CA PHE A 126 3.20 -14.48 -15.89
C PHE A 126 4.29 -14.19 -16.93
N SER A 127 3.92 -13.86 -18.17
CA SER A 127 4.88 -13.59 -19.25
C SER A 127 5.46 -12.17 -19.17
N ASN A 128 6.46 -11.98 -18.30
CA ASN A 128 7.21 -10.72 -18.15
C ASN A 128 8.64 -10.86 -18.72
N ASP A 129 8.77 -11.44 -19.91
CA ASP A 129 10.06 -11.88 -20.46
C ASP A 129 10.77 -10.83 -21.32
N TYR A 130 10.04 -9.80 -21.75
CA TYR A 130 10.54 -8.80 -22.69
C TYR A 130 10.86 -7.47 -21.99
N ASN A 131 12.08 -6.96 -22.22
CA ASN A 131 12.48 -5.65 -21.72
C ASN A 131 11.84 -4.52 -22.54
N THR A 132 11.47 -3.43 -21.87
CA THR A 132 10.98 -2.22 -22.51
C THR A 132 12.12 -1.41 -23.12
N ILE A 133 11.96 -0.94 -24.35
CA ILE A 133 12.91 -0.02 -24.99
C ILE A 133 12.56 1.41 -24.57
N ILE A 134 13.50 2.13 -23.97
CA ILE A 134 13.36 3.54 -23.61
C ILE A 134 14.04 4.39 -24.69
N THR A 135 13.24 5.07 -25.51
CA THR A 135 13.70 6.03 -26.52
C THR A 135 13.65 7.45 -25.98
N GLN A 136 14.47 8.34 -26.54
CA GLN A 136 14.51 9.75 -26.15
C GLN A 136 13.77 10.61 -27.18
N ASP A 137 12.74 11.30 -26.71
CA ASP A 137 11.98 12.29 -27.47
C ASP A 137 12.31 13.71 -27.00
N TRP A 138 12.34 14.66 -27.93
CA TRP A 138 12.76 16.05 -27.68
C TRP A 138 11.57 17.02 -27.55
N PHE A 139 10.35 16.51 -27.36
CA PHE A 139 9.13 17.32 -27.32
C PHE A 139 8.88 17.99 -25.97
N ASN A 140 9.44 17.47 -24.88
CA ASN A 140 9.19 18.03 -23.55
C ASN A 140 10.12 19.23 -23.29
N ILE A 141 9.64 20.43 -23.62
CA ILE A 141 10.40 21.70 -23.53
C ILE A 141 10.44 22.23 -22.09
N GLU A 142 9.43 21.93 -21.29
CA GLU A 142 9.31 22.39 -19.91
C GLU A 142 9.75 21.31 -18.91
N ASN A 143 10.26 21.73 -17.74
CA ASN A 143 10.64 20.81 -16.66
C ASN A 143 9.41 20.39 -15.83
N THR A 144 8.41 19.79 -16.48
CA THR A 144 7.21 19.28 -15.81
C THR A 144 7.54 17.99 -15.06
N THR A 145 7.55 18.06 -13.74
CA THR A 145 7.69 16.87 -12.88
C THR A 145 6.32 16.28 -12.53
N LEU A 146 6.31 15.04 -12.06
CA LEU A 146 5.08 14.34 -11.67
C LEU A 146 4.25 15.11 -10.61
N LEU A 147 4.89 15.82 -9.67
CA LEU A 147 4.16 16.62 -8.69
C LEU A 147 3.49 17.85 -9.32
N THR A 148 4.16 18.49 -10.29
CA THR A 148 3.60 19.65 -10.99
C THR A 148 2.42 19.27 -11.87
N THR A 149 2.47 18.11 -12.53
CA THR A 149 1.35 17.62 -13.34
C THR A 149 0.16 17.22 -12.49
N ILE A 150 0.39 16.54 -11.36
CA ILE A 150 -0.67 16.25 -10.38
C ILE A 150 -1.31 17.55 -9.87
N GLY A 151 -0.51 18.53 -9.48
CA GLY A 151 -1.01 19.82 -9.02
C GLY A 151 -1.86 20.53 -10.09
N ASN A 152 -1.36 20.57 -11.33
CA ASN A 152 -2.08 21.21 -12.44
C ASN A 152 -3.43 20.54 -12.70
N VAL A 153 -3.45 19.21 -12.85
CA VAL A 153 -4.69 18.45 -13.12
C VAL A 153 -5.65 18.54 -11.94
N LEU A 154 -5.17 18.44 -10.69
CA LEU A 154 -6.02 18.48 -9.50
C LEU A 154 -6.66 19.86 -9.28
N LEU A 155 -5.96 20.95 -9.59
CA LEU A 155 -6.44 22.31 -9.39
C LEU A 155 -7.31 22.83 -10.56
N THR A 156 -7.13 22.31 -11.77
CA THR A 156 -7.87 22.78 -12.96
C THR A 156 -8.94 21.77 -13.39
N ASN A 157 -8.55 20.66 -14.00
CA ASN A 157 -9.46 19.65 -14.55
C ASN A 157 -10.29 18.94 -13.47
N ASN A 158 -9.65 18.60 -12.34
CA ASN A 158 -10.24 17.78 -11.27
C ASN A 158 -10.53 18.59 -10.00
N ALA A 159 -10.74 19.90 -10.13
CA ALA A 159 -10.99 20.81 -9.01
C ALA A 159 -12.19 20.36 -8.13
N PHE A 160 -13.19 19.72 -8.73
CA PHE A 160 -14.35 19.19 -7.99
C PHE A 160 -13.94 18.13 -6.97
N ILE A 161 -13.00 17.22 -7.32
CA ILE A 161 -12.52 16.19 -6.39
C ILE A 161 -11.79 16.84 -5.21
N LEU A 162 -11.01 17.90 -5.47
CA LEU A 162 -10.34 18.66 -4.42
C LEU A 162 -11.35 19.32 -3.46
N LEU A 163 -12.45 19.88 -3.97
CA LEU A 163 -13.51 20.44 -3.13
C LEU A 163 -14.18 19.36 -2.27
N VAL A 164 -14.42 18.18 -2.82
CA VAL A 164 -14.92 17.03 -2.04
C VAL A 164 -13.93 16.61 -0.95
N LEU A 165 -12.62 16.57 -1.26
CA LEU A 165 -11.58 16.27 -0.27
C LEU A 165 -11.55 17.29 0.87
N ALA A 166 -11.83 18.57 0.61
CA ALA A 166 -11.94 19.58 1.67
C ALA A 166 -13.05 19.24 2.68
N ILE A 167 -14.19 18.72 2.20
CA ILE A 167 -15.31 18.29 3.05
C ILE A 167 -14.96 17.00 3.80
N VAL A 168 -14.20 16.08 3.17
CA VAL A 168 -13.68 14.88 3.84
C VAL A 168 -12.74 15.26 4.98
N LEU A 169 -11.86 16.25 4.79
CA LEU A 169 -10.98 16.77 5.85
C LEU A 169 -11.78 17.44 6.97
N LEU A 170 -12.81 18.22 6.62
CA LEU A 170 -13.73 18.82 7.60
C LEU A 170 -14.40 17.74 8.46
N LEU A 171 -14.87 16.65 7.82
CA LEU A 171 -15.44 15.50 8.53
C LEU A 171 -14.41 14.82 9.44
N GLY A 172 -13.16 14.72 8.99
CA GLY A 172 -12.04 14.21 9.79
C GLY A 172 -11.72 15.01 11.04
N ILE A 173 -12.16 16.28 11.10
CA ILE A 173 -12.03 17.14 12.29
C ILE A 173 -13.30 17.07 13.15
N ILE A 174 -14.47 17.33 12.56
CA ILE A 174 -15.74 17.41 13.29
C ILE A 174 -16.15 16.06 13.85
N GLY A 175 -15.94 14.96 13.11
CA GLY A 175 -16.31 13.60 13.52
C GLY A 175 -15.65 13.20 14.84
N PRO A 176 -14.32 13.17 14.95
CA PRO A 176 -13.64 12.85 16.21
C PRO A 176 -14.02 13.77 17.37
N ILE A 177 -14.20 15.07 17.14
CA ILE A 177 -14.63 16.02 18.18
C ILE A 177 -16.03 15.64 18.71
N SER A 178 -16.98 15.37 17.82
CA SER A 178 -18.35 15.00 18.21
C SER A 178 -18.41 13.70 19.04
N ILE A 179 -17.51 12.75 18.77
CA ILE A 179 -17.46 11.46 19.45
C ILE A 179 -16.73 11.57 20.79
N THR A 180 -15.65 12.34 20.87
CA THR A 180 -14.76 12.36 22.03
C THR A 180 -15.06 13.48 23.03
N MET A 181 -15.53 14.64 22.55
CA MET A 181 -15.74 15.81 23.40
C MET A 181 -17.12 15.78 24.06
N LYS A 182 -17.15 15.57 25.38
CA LYS A 182 -18.39 15.74 26.16
C LYS A 182 -18.74 17.22 26.28
N HIS A 183 -19.70 17.67 25.50
CA HIS A 183 -20.23 19.02 25.63
C HIS A 183 -21.06 19.07 26.91
N LYS A 184 -20.64 19.93 27.84
CA LYS A 184 -21.51 20.38 28.92
C LYS A 184 -22.24 21.60 28.37
N GLU A 185 -23.55 21.69 28.62
CA GLU A 185 -24.33 22.89 28.31
C GLU A 185 -23.62 24.17 28.80
#